data_AF-A0A8C8SQ26-F1
#
_entry.id   AF-A0A8C8SQ26-F1
#
_cell.length_a   1.000
_cell.length_b   1.000
_cell.length_c   1.000
_cell.angle_alpha   90.00
_cell.angle_beta   90.00
_cell.angle_gamma   90.00
#
_symmetry.space_group_name_H-M   'P 1'
#
loop_
_entity.id
_entity.type
_entity.pdbx_description
1 polymer ?
#
loop_
_entity_poly.entity_id
_entity_poly.type
_entity_poly.pdbx_seq_one_letter_code
_entity_poly.pdbx_strand_id
1 'polypeptide(L)'
;MRELKLMELKKQAEERRAQNERAERRALRERLPLQTEELLSDGQRGKGTKQLQGVTAAEEAFDKMKMATGVTSSKEVVNRFLAQGATFQQLQQLTEQNEEALVRLRAEEEALEAELQDLTYSGETRVTGAQRLLEELRAHLRQEETRRDAAKGRLDKVMRVLLAAQAGVEHLASRVQHIQLESRRFAGAPPDEAASDYVLELLAQTEEKLVQLSAELSGQDQHQLLQKIAEEEFHANLEGRLPPANIRVQLPVAQKQDIYYAEDESGEDEADVVTRAALKRQSQQIIEAKTKRRNRPKKKEGKL
;
A
#
# COMPACT_ATOMS: atom_id res chain seq x y z
N MET A 1 27.13 26.87 1.89
CA MET A 1 28.01 26.79 0.70
C MET A 1 27.49 27.59 -0.49
N ARG A 2 26.23 27.40 -0.95
CA ARG A 2 25.67 28.14 -2.10
C ARG A 2 25.48 29.64 -1.83
N GLU A 3 24.96 30.00 -0.65
CA GLU A 3 24.70 31.40 -0.28
C GLU A 3 25.97 32.23 -0.09
N LEU A 4 27.01 31.65 0.51
CA LEU A 4 28.32 32.29 0.65
C LEU A 4 28.94 32.59 -0.72
N LYS A 5 28.84 31.65 -1.66
CA LYS A 5 29.36 31.83 -3.02
C LYS A 5 28.58 32.88 -3.81
N LEU A 6 27.28 33.01 -3.54
CA LEU A 6 26.42 34.02 -4.15
C LEU A 6 26.71 35.43 -3.61
N MET A 7 27.00 35.55 -2.30
CA MET A 7 27.49 36.81 -1.71
C MET A 7 28.87 37.21 -2.26
N GLU A 8 29.78 36.25 -2.41
CA GLU A 8 31.13 36.52 -2.92
C GLU A 8 31.11 36.98 -4.38
N LEU A 9 30.27 36.36 -5.23
CA LEU A 9 30.06 36.80 -6.61
C LEU A 9 29.42 38.20 -6.70
N LYS A 10 28.45 38.50 -5.83
CA LYS A 10 27.85 39.85 -5.75
C LYS A 10 28.90 40.90 -5.37
N LYS A 11 29.73 40.61 -4.38
CA LYS A 11 30.81 41.50 -3.94
C LYS A 11 31.83 41.75 -5.05
N GLN A 12 32.25 40.71 -5.77
CA GLN A 12 33.16 40.85 -6.90
C GLN A 12 32.54 41.66 -8.06
N ALA A 13 31.25 41.51 -8.32
CA ALA A 13 30.54 42.30 -9.32
C ALA A 13 30.45 43.80 -8.94
N GLU A 14 30.16 44.10 -7.68
CA GLU A 14 30.14 45.47 -7.16
C GLU A 14 31.54 46.12 -7.21
N GLU A 15 32.59 45.38 -6.85
CA GLU A 15 33.98 45.86 -6.92
C GLU A 15 34.40 46.17 -8.37
N ARG A 16 34.05 45.31 -9.34
CA ARG A 16 34.32 45.57 -10.77
C ARG A 16 33.53 46.78 -11.30
N ARG A 17 32.26 46.93 -10.91
CA ARG A 17 31.44 48.09 -11.28
C ARG A 17 32.03 49.39 -10.73
N ALA A 18 32.46 49.38 -9.47
CA ALA A 18 33.10 50.54 -8.84
C ALA A 18 34.46 50.88 -9.48
N GLN A 19 35.22 49.90 -9.96
CA GLN A 19 36.46 50.12 -10.70
C GLN A 19 36.20 50.74 -12.08
N ASN A 20 35.20 50.23 -12.81
CA ASN A 20 34.80 50.80 -14.10
C ASN A 20 34.28 52.24 -13.97
N GLU A 21 33.45 52.53 -12.97
CA GLU A 21 32.94 53.89 -12.74
C GLU A 21 34.08 54.87 -12.40
N ARG A 22 35.10 54.42 -11.66
CA ARG A 22 36.32 55.22 -11.40
C ARG A 22 37.14 55.43 -12.66
N ALA A 23 37.24 54.43 -13.54
CA ALA A 23 37.94 54.54 -14.82
C ALA A 23 37.21 55.51 -15.77
N GLU A 24 35.87 55.42 -15.86
CA GLU A 24 35.05 56.36 -16.63
C GLU A 24 35.17 57.78 -16.09
N ARG A 25 35.09 57.99 -14.77
CA ARG A 25 35.27 59.33 -14.19
C ARG A 25 36.66 59.91 -14.48
N ARG A 26 37.70 59.08 -14.59
CA ARG A 26 39.05 59.53 -15.01
C ARG A 26 39.07 59.87 -16.50
N ALA A 27 38.52 59.01 -17.35
CA ALA A 27 38.42 59.24 -18.79
C ALA A 27 37.58 60.48 -19.14
N LEU A 28 36.51 60.75 -18.40
CA LEU A 28 35.65 61.93 -18.59
C LEU A 28 36.37 63.22 -18.16
N ARG A 29 37.24 63.15 -17.15
CA ARG A 29 38.07 64.27 -16.70
C ARG A 29 39.20 64.57 -17.68
N GLU A 30 39.68 63.55 -18.40
CA GLU A 30 40.67 63.67 -19.47
C GLU A 30 40.05 64.13 -20.80
N ARG A 31 38.74 63.86 -21.01
CA ARG A 31 37.96 64.33 -22.16
C ARG A 31 37.36 65.73 -22.02
N LEU A 32 37.59 66.46 -20.93
CA LEU A 32 37.16 67.85 -20.83
C LEU A 32 38.00 68.68 -21.83
N PRO A 33 37.41 69.29 -22.87
CA PRO A 33 38.18 70.06 -23.83
C PRO A 33 38.73 71.31 -23.12
N LEU A 34 40.05 71.45 -23.09
CA LEU A 34 40.72 72.73 -22.87
C LEU A 34 40.10 73.75 -23.84
N GLN A 35 39.49 74.80 -23.28
CA GLN A 35 39.04 75.98 -24.01
C GLN A 35 40.10 76.40 -25.04
N THR A 36 39.80 76.13 -26.30
CA THR A 36 40.49 76.67 -27.48
C THR A 36 39.42 77.35 -28.33
N GLU A 37 38.73 78.31 -27.70
CA GLU A 37 37.71 79.15 -28.32
C GLU A 37 38.25 80.58 -28.54
N GLU A 38 39.49 80.70 -28.98
CA GLU A 38 40.01 81.92 -29.60
C GLU A 38 40.95 81.46 -30.71
N LEU A 39 40.54 81.59 -31.98
CA LEU A 39 41.37 81.72 -33.19
C LEU A 39 40.57 81.49 -34.50
N LEU A 40 39.25 81.29 -34.44
CA LEU A 40 38.40 81.30 -35.63
C LEU A 40 37.74 82.67 -35.85
N SER A 41 38.56 83.70 -36.00
CA SER A 41 38.14 84.97 -36.61
C SER A 41 39.31 85.55 -37.40
N ASP A 42 39.38 85.23 -38.69
CA ASP A 42 39.56 86.26 -39.70
C ASP A 42 39.35 85.70 -41.12
N GLY A 43 38.22 86.11 -41.69
CA GLY A 43 37.98 86.05 -43.12
C GLY A 43 38.72 87.18 -43.83
N GLN A 44 39.14 86.88 -45.06
CA GLN A 44 39.61 87.82 -46.09
C GLN A 44 40.94 88.53 -45.84
N ARG A 45 42.01 88.04 -46.49
CA ARG A 45 43.02 88.88 -47.19
C ARG A 45 44.00 88.03 -48.02
N GLY A 46 44.26 88.52 -49.23
CA GLY A 46 45.49 88.34 -50.03
C GLY A 46 46.02 86.92 -50.27
N LYS A 47 45.83 86.39 -51.47
CA LYS A 47 46.48 85.14 -51.94
C LYS A 47 48.02 85.24 -52.11
N GLY A 48 48.67 86.33 -51.70
CA GLY A 48 50.13 86.52 -51.82
C GLY A 48 50.93 86.39 -50.51
N THR A 49 50.33 86.66 -49.34
CA THR A 49 51.05 86.63 -48.03
C THR A 49 50.84 85.34 -47.24
N LYS A 50 49.79 84.57 -47.53
CA LYS A 50 49.53 83.27 -46.91
C LYS A 50 50.59 82.21 -47.22
N GLN A 51 51.25 82.31 -48.38
CA GLN A 51 52.35 81.40 -48.74
C GLN A 51 53.58 81.64 -47.87
N LEU A 52 54.01 82.90 -47.68
CA LEU A 52 55.15 83.24 -46.82
C LEU A 52 54.90 82.89 -45.35
N GLN A 53 53.70 83.18 -44.82
CA GLN A 53 53.33 82.79 -43.45
C GLN A 53 53.21 81.26 -43.29
N GLY A 54 52.75 80.55 -44.32
CA GLY A 54 52.74 79.10 -44.35
C GLY A 54 54.14 78.50 -44.41
N VAL A 55 55.07 79.14 -45.12
CA VAL A 55 56.49 78.75 -45.19
C VAL A 55 57.17 78.98 -43.84
N THR A 56 56.99 80.13 -43.20
CA THR A 56 57.57 80.38 -41.87
C THR A 56 56.99 79.46 -40.80
N ALA A 57 55.68 79.19 -40.84
CA ALA A 57 55.05 78.24 -39.93
C ALA A 57 55.55 76.80 -40.16
N ALA A 58 55.77 76.41 -41.42
CA ALA A 58 56.34 75.12 -41.77
C ALA A 58 57.82 75.01 -41.32
N GLU A 59 58.60 76.08 -41.47
CA GLU A 59 60.00 76.16 -41.00
C GLU A 59 60.08 76.05 -39.47
N GLU A 60 59.24 76.77 -38.73
CA GLU A 60 59.18 76.67 -37.27
C GLU A 60 58.75 75.28 -36.80
N ALA A 61 57.78 74.65 -37.47
CA ALA A 61 57.40 73.27 -37.19
C ALA A 61 58.55 72.30 -37.48
N PHE A 62 59.33 72.57 -38.54
CA PHE A 62 60.48 71.77 -38.92
C PHE A 62 61.62 71.89 -37.91
N ASP A 63 61.90 73.08 -37.40
CA ASP A 63 62.90 73.29 -36.35
C ASP A 63 62.48 72.65 -35.03
N LYS A 64 61.20 72.70 -34.67
CA LYS A 64 60.65 71.96 -33.53
C LYS A 64 60.83 70.44 -33.70
N MET A 65 60.57 69.90 -34.90
CA MET A 65 60.82 68.48 -35.20
C MET A 65 62.31 68.13 -35.15
N LYS A 66 63.18 68.99 -35.68
CA LYS A 66 64.63 68.81 -35.65
C LYS A 66 65.16 68.74 -34.21
N MET A 67 64.68 69.64 -33.34
CA MET A 67 65.05 69.66 -31.92
C MET A 67 64.47 68.45 -31.16
N ALA A 68 63.22 68.08 -31.40
CA ALA A 68 62.57 66.95 -30.74
C ALA A 68 63.17 65.59 -31.15
N THR A 69 63.65 65.46 -32.39
CA THR A 69 64.25 64.22 -32.91
C THR A 69 65.77 64.13 -32.68
N GLY A 70 66.41 65.19 -32.18
CA GLY A 70 67.85 65.23 -31.89
C GLY A 70 68.74 65.19 -33.13
N VAL A 71 68.25 65.66 -34.28
CA VAL A 71 68.89 65.48 -35.59
C VAL A 71 69.63 66.75 -36.04
N THR A 72 70.83 66.60 -36.61
CA THR A 72 71.73 67.74 -36.93
C THR A 72 71.35 68.48 -38.22
N SER A 73 70.70 67.80 -39.17
CA SER A 73 70.34 68.33 -40.49
C SER A 73 68.91 67.98 -40.88
N SER A 74 68.22 68.92 -41.53
CA SER A 74 66.84 68.73 -42.01
C SER A 74 66.70 67.56 -42.98
N LYS A 75 67.75 67.25 -43.74
CA LYS A 75 67.78 66.10 -44.67
C LYS A 75 67.79 64.75 -43.94
N GLU A 76 68.40 64.68 -42.76
CA GLU A 76 68.44 63.45 -41.96
C GLU A 76 67.07 63.15 -41.33
N VAL A 77 66.32 64.18 -40.94
CA VAL A 77 64.91 64.05 -40.50
C VAL A 77 64.06 63.45 -41.64
N VAL A 78 64.19 63.98 -42.86
CA VAL A 78 63.46 63.48 -44.04
C VAL A 78 63.85 62.03 -44.35
N ASN A 79 65.14 61.69 -44.32
CA ASN A 79 65.60 60.33 -44.63
C ASN A 79 65.10 59.30 -43.60
N ARG A 80 65.08 59.63 -42.31
CA ARG A 80 64.52 58.74 -41.27
C ARG A 80 63.00 58.59 -41.42
N PHE A 81 62.31 59.67 -41.74
CA PHE A 81 60.86 59.63 -42.01
C PHE A 81 60.53 58.74 -43.21
N LEU A 82 61.28 58.87 -44.31
CA LEU A 82 61.12 58.01 -45.49
C LEU A 82 61.46 56.55 -45.18
N ALA A 83 62.50 56.28 -44.37
CA ALA A 83 62.85 54.93 -43.95
C ALA A 83 61.79 54.30 -43.01
N GLN A 84 61.08 55.11 -42.23
CA GLN A 84 60.05 54.66 -41.29
C GLN A 84 58.64 54.55 -41.94
N GLY A 85 58.43 55.09 -43.14
CA GLY A 85 57.14 55.09 -43.83
C GLY A 85 56.51 53.71 -43.98
N ALA A 86 57.31 52.68 -44.29
CA ALA A 86 56.83 51.29 -44.38
C ALA A 86 56.32 50.76 -43.02
N THR A 87 57.01 51.08 -41.93
CA THR A 87 56.58 50.68 -40.57
C THR A 87 55.32 51.40 -40.13
N PHE A 88 55.17 52.67 -40.52
CA PHE A 88 53.95 53.43 -40.25
C PHE A 88 52.73 52.84 -40.98
N GLN A 89 52.89 52.52 -42.28
CA GLN A 89 51.83 51.86 -43.04
C GLN A 89 51.47 50.49 -42.47
N GLN A 90 52.46 49.71 -42.04
CA GLN A 90 52.24 48.42 -41.39
C GLN A 90 51.49 48.57 -40.06
N LEU A 91 51.85 49.56 -39.23
CA LEU A 91 51.14 49.84 -37.98
C LEU A 91 49.70 50.30 -38.25
N GLN A 92 49.49 51.12 -39.27
CA GLN A 92 48.15 51.57 -39.66
C GLN A 92 47.27 50.39 -40.11
N GLN A 93 47.82 49.48 -40.92
CA GLN A 93 47.12 48.26 -41.32
C GLN A 93 46.82 47.37 -40.11
N LEU A 94 47.75 47.21 -39.17
CA LEU A 94 47.51 46.46 -37.95
C LEU A 94 46.47 47.12 -37.05
N THR A 95 46.40 48.45 -36.98
CA THR A 95 45.34 49.14 -36.24
C THR A 95 43.99 48.91 -36.89
N GLU A 96 43.88 49.04 -38.22
CA GLU A 96 42.64 48.79 -38.95
C GLU A 96 42.17 47.34 -38.78
N GLN A 97 43.07 46.36 -38.88
CA GLN A 97 42.76 44.95 -38.64
C GLN A 97 42.32 44.67 -37.21
N ASN A 98 42.95 45.30 -36.21
CA ASN A 98 42.55 45.15 -34.81
C ASN A 98 41.19 45.82 -34.53
N GLU A 99 40.90 46.96 -35.14
CA GLU A 99 39.59 47.61 -35.04
C GLU A 99 38.49 46.74 -35.65
N GLU A 100 38.72 46.17 -36.83
CA GLU A 100 37.80 45.22 -37.45
C GLU A 100 37.59 43.98 -36.56
N ALA A 101 38.67 43.42 -36.02
CA ALA A 101 38.59 42.27 -35.11
C ALA A 101 37.83 42.60 -33.83
N LEU A 102 38.05 43.79 -33.25
CA LEU A 102 37.32 44.25 -32.06
C LEU A 102 35.81 44.39 -32.33
N VAL A 103 35.43 44.93 -33.49
CA VAL A 103 34.01 45.06 -33.85
C VAL A 103 33.38 43.67 -34.03
N ARG A 104 34.07 42.74 -34.69
CA ARG A 104 33.59 41.36 -34.87
C ARG A 104 33.42 40.65 -33.52
N LEU A 105 34.44 40.72 -32.66
CA LEU A 105 34.39 40.09 -31.34
C LEU A 105 33.28 40.66 -30.45
N ARG A 106 33.01 41.97 -30.53
CA ARG A 106 31.88 42.58 -29.80
C ARG A 106 30.53 42.09 -30.31
N ALA A 107 30.36 41.98 -31.63
CA ALA A 107 29.14 41.44 -32.21
C ALA A 107 28.94 39.95 -31.84
N GLU A 108 30.03 39.17 -31.80
CA GLU A 108 30.01 37.78 -31.34
C GLU A 108 29.69 37.67 -29.84
N GLU A 109 30.25 38.54 -29.01
CA GLU A 109 29.94 38.63 -27.58
C GLU A 109 28.45 38.93 -27.35
N GLU A 110 27.92 39.96 -28.01
CA GLU A 110 26.49 40.31 -27.92
C GLU A 110 25.58 39.16 -28.39
N ALA A 111 25.95 38.46 -29.46
CA ALA A 111 25.20 37.30 -29.95
C ALA A 111 25.22 36.12 -28.96
N LEU A 112 26.38 35.82 -28.38
CA LEU A 112 26.54 34.77 -27.39
C LEU A 112 25.81 35.10 -26.08
N GLU A 113 25.80 36.37 -25.66
CA GLU A 113 25.04 36.82 -24.49
C GLU A 113 23.53 36.64 -24.70
N ALA A 114 23.02 36.96 -25.89
CA ALA A 114 21.62 36.75 -26.23
C ALA A 114 21.25 35.25 -26.21
N GLU A 115 22.08 34.39 -26.81
CA GLU A 115 21.86 32.93 -26.80
C GLU A 115 21.88 32.36 -25.37
N LEU A 116 22.79 32.85 -24.53
CA LEU A 116 22.86 32.43 -23.12
C LEU A 116 21.63 32.85 -22.34
N GLN A 117 21.12 34.07 -22.55
CA GLN A 117 19.87 34.53 -21.92
C GLN A 117 18.70 33.65 -22.36
N ASP A 118 18.55 33.39 -23.66
CA ASP A 118 17.50 32.54 -24.19
C ASP A 118 17.56 31.13 -23.61
N LEU A 119 18.74 30.51 -23.57
CA LEU A 119 18.94 29.19 -22.97
C LEU A 119 18.64 29.18 -21.48
N THR A 120 19.04 30.22 -20.75
CA THR A 120 18.81 30.32 -19.31
C THR A 120 17.32 30.42 -19.00
N TYR A 121 16.62 31.38 -19.61
CA TYR A 121 15.21 31.62 -19.32
C TYR A 121 14.29 30.55 -19.91
N SER A 122 14.56 30.07 -21.13
CA SER A 122 13.78 28.98 -21.72
C SER A 122 14.05 27.65 -21.02
N GLY A 123 15.29 27.40 -20.60
CA GLY A 123 15.68 26.23 -19.83
C GLY A 123 15.00 26.20 -18.46
N GLU A 124 15.05 27.30 -17.72
CA GLU A 124 14.39 27.43 -16.43
C GLU A 124 12.86 27.23 -16.54
N THR A 125 12.23 27.81 -17.56
CA THR A 125 10.78 27.64 -17.79
C THR A 125 10.42 26.19 -18.12
N ARG A 126 11.24 25.50 -18.93
CA ARG A 126 11.03 24.08 -19.25
C ARG A 126 11.21 23.19 -18.03
N VAL A 127 12.26 23.43 -17.23
CA VAL A 127 12.55 22.65 -16.02
C VAL A 127 11.44 22.83 -14.99
N THR A 128 10.99 24.06 -14.75
CA THR A 128 9.90 24.33 -13.81
C THR A 128 8.57 23.74 -14.27
N GLY A 129 8.25 23.82 -15.57
CA GLY A 129 7.09 23.16 -16.16
C GLY A 129 7.13 21.64 -16.00
N ALA A 130 8.27 21.02 -16.30
CA ALA A 130 8.47 19.59 -16.13
C ALA A 130 8.37 19.15 -14.65
N GLN A 131 8.92 19.93 -13.72
CA GLN A 131 8.80 19.66 -12.29
C GLN A 131 7.35 19.70 -11.81
N ARG A 132 6.56 20.71 -12.22
CA ARG A 132 5.13 20.79 -11.91
C ARG A 132 4.35 19.59 -12.45
N LEU A 133 4.59 19.22 -13.70
CA LEU A 133 3.95 18.04 -14.31
C LEU A 133 4.31 16.75 -13.55
N LEU A 134 5.57 16.59 -13.13
CA LEU A 134 5.97 15.44 -12.31
C LEU A 134 5.29 15.43 -10.94
N GLU A 135 5.10 16.58 -10.32
CA GLU A 135 4.37 16.69 -9.05
C GLU A 135 2.89 16.34 -9.21
N GLU A 136 2.24 16.81 -10.28
CA GLU A 136 0.85 16.45 -10.63
C GLU A 136 0.70 14.95 -10.88
N LEU A 137 1.58 14.35 -11.69
CA LEU A 137 1.57 12.91 -11.95
C LEU A 137 1.81 12.09 -10.67
N ARG A 138 2.69 12.54 -9.78
CA ARG A 138 2.90 11.91 -8.48
C ARG A 138 1.68 12.03 -7.58
N ALA A 139 0.99 13.17 -7.61
CA ALA A 139 -0.25 13.36 -6.85
C ALA A 139 -1.36 12.42 -7.36
N HIS A 140 -1.53 12.32 -8.68
CA HIS A 140 -2.47 11.37 -9.30
C HIS A 140 -2.13 9.92 -8.96
N LEU A 141 -0.85 9.54 -9.01
CA LEU A 141 -0.41 8.20 -8.64
C LEU A 141 -0.80 7.87 -7.20
N ARG A 142 -0.51 8.78 -6.24
CA ARG A 142 -0.89 8.59 -4.83
C ARG A 142 -2.40 8.47 -4.65
N GLN A 143 -3.17 9.27 -5.38
CA GLN A 143 -4.64 9.20 -5.34
C GLN A 143 -5.14 7.84 -5.82
N GLU A 144 -4.64 7.33 -6.94
CA GLU A 144 -5.02 6.02 -7.46
C GLU A 144 -4.55 4.87 -6.56
N GLU A 145 -3.38 4.98 -5.94
CA GLU A 145 -2.90 4.02 -4.94
C GLU A 145 -3.84 3.95 -3.73
N THR A 146 -4.23 5.09 -3.16
CA THR A 146 -5.17 5.14 -2.03
C THR A 146 -6.54 4.57 -2.42
N ARG A 147 -7.03 4.87 -3.63
CA ARG A 147 -8.28 4.33 -4.15
C ARG A 147 -8.21 2.81 -4.32
N ARG A 148 -7.11 2.30 -4.87
CA ARG A 148 -6.84 0.87 -5.01
C ARG A 148 -6.84 0.19 -3.64
N ASP A 149 -6.16 0.77 -2.65
CA ASP A 149 -6.05 0.18 -1.32
C ASP A 149 -7.39 0.19 -0.58
N ALA A 150 -8.19 1.25 -0.74
CA ALA A 150 -9.56 1.28 -0.24
C ALA A 150 -10.47 0.23 -0.92
N ALA A 151 -10.31 0.01 -2.22
CA ALA A 151 -11.04 -1.04 -2.94
C ALA A 151 -10.63 -2.44 -2.47
N LYS A 152 -9.33 -2.70 -2.33
CA LYS A 152 -8.80 -3.96 -1.77
C LYS A 152 -9.33 -4.21 -0.36
N GLY A 153 -9.26 -3.21 0.52
CA GLY A 153 -9.78 -3.33 1.88
C GLY A 153 -11.29 -3.62 1.93
N ARG A 154 -12.09 -3.10 0.99
CA ARG A 154 -13.52 -3.45 0.84
C ARG A 154 -13.70 -4.89 0.36
N LEU A 155 -12.93 -5.32 -0.64
CA LEU A 155 -12.95 -6.69 -1.14
C LEU A 155 -12.60 -7.69 -0.02
N ASP A 156 -11.55 -7.44 0.76
CA ASP A 156 -11.14 -8.31 1.86
C ASP A 156 -12.21 -8.41 2.95
N LYS A 157 -12.92 -7.33 3.23
CA LYS A 157 -14.06 -7.34 4.17
C LYS A 157 -15.19 -8.21 3.64
N VAL A 158 -15.59 -8.04 2.38
CA VAL A 158 -16.64 -8.85 1.75
C VAL A 158 -16.22 -10.32 1.70
N MET A 159 -14.99 -10.61 1.30
CA MET A 159 -14.45 -11.98 1.27
C MET A 159 -14.48 -12.64 2.66
N ARG A 160 -14.08 -11.94 3.72
CA ARG A 160 -14.18 -12.46 5.10
C ARG A 160 -15.61 -12.79 5.50
N VAL A 161 -16.57 -11.91 5.18
CA VAL A 161 -17.99 -12.15 5.48
C VAL A 161 -18.53 -13.34 4.67
N LEU A 162 -18.18 -13.44 3.39
CA LEU A 162 -18.60 -14.56 2.54
C LEU A 162 -18.03 -15.89 3.00
N LEU A 163 -16.75 -15.94 3.38
CA LEU A 163 -16.14 -17.15 3.94
C LEU A 163 -16.78 -17.57 5.27
N ALA A 164 -17.08 -16.60 6.14
CA ALA A 164 -17.78 -16.88 7.39
C ALA A 164 -19.22 -17.36 7.14
N ALA A 165 -19.91 -16.78 6.16
CA ALA A 165 -21.24 -17.21 5.74
C ALA A 165 -21.21 -18.64 5.16
N GLN A 166 -20.26 -18.93 4.26
CA GLN A 166 -20.04 -20.28 3.71
C GLN A 166 -19.84 -21.31 4.82
N ALA A 167 -18.89 -21.07 5.75
CA ALA A 167 -18.65 -21.98 6.87
C ALA A 167 -19.89 -22.13 7.78
N GLY A 168 -20.67 -21.07 7.95
CA GLY A 168 -21.95 -21.10 8.66
C GLY A 168 -22.99 -22.00 7.98
N VAL A 169 -23.12 -21.91 6.66
CA VAL A 169 -24.02 -22.76 5.86
C VAL A 169 -23.58 -24.22 5.90
N GLU A 170 -22.27 -24.49 5.74
CA GLU A 170 -21.71 -25.85 5.84
C GLU A 170 -21.97 -26.47 7.23
N HIS A 171 -21.76 -25.70 8.30
CA HIS A 171 -22.05 -26.19 9.65
C HIS A 171 -23.55 -26.43 9.87
N LEU A 172 -24.44 -25.54 9.38
CA LEU A 172 -25.88 -25.77 9.43
C LEU A 172 -26.26 -27.04 8.66
N ALA A 173 -25.72 -27.23 7.45
CA ALA A 173 -25.96 -28.40 6.63
C ALA A 173 -25.56 -29.70 7.32
N SER A 174 -24.40 -29.70 7.98
CA SER A 174 -23.95 -30.84 8.79
C SER A 174 -24.93 -31.18 9.92
N ARG A 175 -25.54 -30.17 10.57
CA ARG A 175 -26.52 -30.39 11.64
C ARG A 175 -27.85 -30.99 11.16
N VAL A 176 -28.30 -30.60 9.97
CA VAL A 176 -29.57 -31.11 9.39
C VAL A 176 -29.38 -32.29 8.44
N GLN A 177 -28.17 -32.85 8.32
CA GLN A 177 -27.85 -33.89 7.33
C GLN A 177 -28.78 -35.11 7.41
N HIS A 178 -29.25 -35.47 8.60
CA HIS A 178 -30.08 -36.64 8.86
C HIS A 178 -31.56 -36.49 8.43
N ILE A 179 -32.01 -35.26 8.18
CA ILE A 179 -33.37 -34.98 7.73
C ILE A 179 -33.47 -35.34 6.25
N GLN A 180 -34.38 -36.25 5.92
CA GLN A 180 -34.63 -36.69 4.55
C GLN A 180 -35.73 -35.82 3.93
N LEU A 181 -35.40 -35.20 2.79
CA LEU A 181 -36.33 -34.41 2.01
C LEU A 181 -37.16 -35.31 1.10
N GLU A 182 -38.48 -35.11 1.08
CA GLU A 182 -39.37 -35.72 0.07
C GLU A 182 -39.25 -35.02 -1.30
N SER A 183 -38.73 -33.80 -1.31
CA SER A 183 -38.59 -32.93 -2.47
C SER A 183 -37.57 -33.50 -3.48
N ARG A 184 -38.04 -33.88 -4.68
CA ARG A 184 -37.20 -34.48 -5.75
C ARG A 184 -36.00 -33.62 -6.16
N ARG A 185 -36.03 -32.31 -5.93
CA ARG A 185 -34.94 -31.38 -6.28
C ARG A 185 -33.65 -31.66 -5.51
N PHE A 186 -33.76 -32.04 -4.24
CA PHE A 186 -32.61 -32.22 -3.35
C PHE A 186 -32.52 -33.63 -2.75
N ALA A 187 -33.37 -34.56 -3.22
CA ALA A 187 -33.32 -35.98 -2.89
C ALA A 187 -32.15 -36.74 -3.56
N GLY A 188 -31.28 -36.03 -4.29
CA GLY A 188 -30.11 -36.58 -4.99
C GLY A 188 -28.82 -36.55 -4.16
N ALA A 189 -27.69 -36.76 -4.85
CA ALA A 189 -26.36 -36.71 -4.26
C ALA A 189 -26.07 -35.31 -3.65
N PRO A 190 -25.14 -35.19 -2.68
CA PRO A 190 -24.76 -33.90 -2.13
C PRO A 190 -24.29 -32.94 -3.24
N PRO A 191 -24.51 -31.62 -3.07
CA PRO A 191 -24.07 -30.62 -4.04
C PRO A 191 -22.56 -30.70 -4.26
N ASP A 192 -22.12 -30.44 -5.49
CA ASP A 192 -20.71 -30.55 -5.88
C ASP A 192 -19.90 -29.39 -5.29
N GLU A 193 -18.94 -29.70 -4.42
CA GLU A 193 -18.06 -28.71 -3.78
C GLU A 193 -17.24 -27.88 -4.78
N ALA A 194 -17.01 -28.39 -5.99
CA ALA A 194 -16.26 -27.68 -7.03
C ALA A 194 -17.13 -26.70 -7.84
N ALA A 195 -18.45 -26.76 -7.71
CA ALA A 195 -19.36 -25.89 -8.44
C ALA A 195 -19.35 -24.46 -7.86
N SER A 196 -19.41 -23.46 -8.74
CA SER A 196 -19.53 -22.04 -8.33
C SER A 196 -20.79 -21.79 -7.47
N ASP A 197 -21.84 -22.58 -7.68
CA ASP A 197 -23.13 -22.42 -7.03
C ASP A 197 -23.28 -23.31 -5.78
N TYR A 198 -22.23 -24.02 -5.37
CA TYR A 198 -22.22 -24.97 -4.25
C TYR A 198 -22.88 -24.41 -2.98
N VAL A 199 -22.45 -23.24 -2.52
CA VAL A 199 -22.96 -22.63 -1.27
C VAL A 199 -24.44 -22.25 -1.39
N LEU A 200 -24.88 -21.85 -2.59
CA LEU A 200 -26.28 -21.49 -2.84
C LEU A 200 -27.17 -22.73 -2.88
N GLU A 201 -26.72 -23.80 -3.53
CA GLU A 201 -27.43 -25.09 -3.54
C GLU A 201 -27.50 -25.70 -2.14
N LEU A 202 -26.39 -25.66 -1.40
CA LEU A 202 -26.33 -26.13 -0.02
C LEU A 202 -27.28 -25.32 0.88
N LEU A 203 -27.29 -23.98 0.74
CA LEU A 203 -28.21 -23.11 1.47
C LEU A 203 -29.67 -23.49 1.18
N ALA A 204 -30.04 -23.63 -0.10
CA ALA A 204 -31.41 -23.97 -0.49
C ALA A 204 -31.83 -25.35 0.05
N GLN A 205 -30.93 -26.34 0.01
CA GLN A 205 -31.19 -27.65 0.60
C GLN A 205 -31.38 -27.56 2.12
N THR A 206 -30.54 -26.79 2.82
CA THR A 206 -30.68 -26.60 4.27
C THR A 206 -31.96 -25.88 4.65
N GLU A 207 -32.40 -24.92 3.84
CA GLU A 207 -33.65 -24.21 4.04
C GLU A 207 -34.85 -25.16 3.97
N GLU A 208 -34.95 -26.00 2.92
CA GLU A 208 -36.05 -26.97 2.82
C GLU A 208 -36.07 -27.93 4.01
N LYS A 209 -34.90 -28.40 4.47
CA LYS A 209 -34.81 -29.29 5.63
C LYS A 209 -35.26 -28.62 6.93
N LEU A 210 -34.87 -27.36 7.12
CA LEU A 210 -35.29 -26.58 8.29
C LEU A 210 -36.78 -26.25 8.25
N VAL A 211 -37.35 -25.97 7.07
CA VAL A 211 -38.79 -25.76 6.91
C VAL A 211 -39.57 -27.03 7.24
N GLN A 212 -39.14 -28.18 6.73
CA GLN A 212 -39.75 -29.47 7.07
C GLN A 212 -39.68 -29.74 8.57
N LEU A 213 -38.51 -29.57 9.19
CA LEU A 213 -38.34 -29.72 10.63
C LEU A 213 -39.26 -28.78 11.41
N SER A 214 -39.39 -27.53 10.96
CA SER A 214 -40.26 -26.54 11.61
C SER A 214 -41.73 -26.94 11.54
N ALA A 215 -42.16 -27.54 10.43
CA ALA A 215 -43.53 -28.05 10.27
C ALA A 215 -43.78 -29.26 11.16
N GLU A 216 -42.84 -30.21 11.25
CA GLU A 216 -42.93 -31.39 12.13
C GLU A 216 -42.98 -31.00 13.62
N LEU A 217 -42.23 -29.97 14.00
CA LEU A 217 -42.23 -29.42 15.36
C LEU A 217 -43.43 -28.51 15.64
N SER A 218 -44.08 -27.97 14.60
CA SER A 218 -45.24 -27.09 14.76
C SER A 218 -46.43 -27.86 15.36
N GLY A 219 -46.80 -27.50 16.59
CA GLY A 219 -47.88 -28.17 17.35
C GLY A 219 -47.40 -29.16 18.42
N GLN A 220 -46.09 -29.38 18.56
CA GLN A 220 -45.53 -30.19 19.65
C GLN A 220 -45.04 -29.29 20.82
N ASP A 221 -45.23 -29.76 22.06
CA ASP A 221 -44.63 -29.10 23.22
C ASP A 221 -43.13 -29.45 23.30
N GLN A 222 -42.30 -28.50 22.90
CA GLN A 222 -40.84 -28.65 22.85
C GLN A 222 -40.23 -29.03 24.20
N HIS A 223 -40.80 -28.56 25.32
CA HIS A 223 -40.28 -28.88 26.64
C HIS A 223 -40.49 -30.36 26.97
N GLN A 224 -41.64 -30.92 26.60
CA GLN A 224 -41.92 -32.34 26.79
C GLN A 224 -41.06 -33.20 25.87
N LEU A 225 -40.82 -32.75 24.64
CA LEU A 225 -39.97 -33.47 23.69
C LEU A 225 -38.51 -33.51 24.17
N LEU A 226 -37.97 -32.39 24.63
CA LEU A 226 -36.63 -32.31 25.21
C LEU A 226 -36.49 -33.17 26.47
N GLN A 227 -37.53 -33.22 27.31
CA GLN A 227 -37.52 -34.06 28.49
C GLN A 227 -37.46 -35.55 28.13
N LYS A 228 -38.24 -36.00 27.13
CA LYS A 228 -38.19 -37.37 26.63
C LYS A 228 -36.83 -37.74 26.06
N ILE A 229 -36.23 -36.83 25.28
CA ILE A 229 -34.87 -37.03 24.75
C ILE A 229 -33.86 -37.16 25.90
N ALA A 230 -33.94 -36.30 26.92
CA ALA A 230 -33.04 -36.37 28.07
C ALA A 230 -33.21 -37.66 28.89
N GLU A 231 -34.45 -38.16 29.02
CA GLU A 231 -34.73 -39.45 29.66
C GLU A 231 -34.16 -40.61 28.85
N GLU A 232 -34.34 -40.63 27.53
CA GLU A 232 -33.78 -41.64 26.63
C GLU A 232 -32.24 -41.64 26.64
N GLU A 233 -31.61 -40.46 26.55
CA GLU A 233 -30.16 -40.31 26.66
C GLU A 233 -29.64 -40.72 28.03
N PHE A 234 -30.37 -40.42 29.11
CA PHE A 234 -30.04 -40.87 30.46
C PHE A 234 -30.06 -42.40 30.53
N HIS A 235 -31.08 -43.05 29.97
CA HIS A 235 -31.17 -44.52 29.92
C HIS A 235 -30.04 -45.14 29.09
N ALA A 236 -29.75 -44.60 27.90
CA ALA A 236 -28.65 -45.07 27.05
C ALA A 236 -27.27 -44.92 27.73
N ASN A 237 -27.04 -43.79 28.42
CA ASN A 237 -25.82 -43.56 29.19
C ASN A 237 -25.72 -44.46 30.43
N LEU A 238 -26.85 -44.77 31.08
CA LEU A 238 -26.89 -45.72 32.19
C LEU A 238 -26.49 -47.11 31.69
N GLU A 239 -27.06 -47.55 30.56
CA GLU A 239 -26.77 -48.85 29.96
C GLU A 239 -25.30 -48.98 29.50
N GLY A 240 -24.71 -47.91 28.98
CA GLY A 240 -23.30 -47.86 28.59
C GLY A 240 -22.30 -47.84 29.75
N ARG A 241 -22.74 -47.54 30.98
CA ARG A 241 -21.89 -47.44 32.19
C ARG A 241 -22.24 -48.44 33.30
N LEU A 242 -22.97 -49.52 32.98
CA LEU A 242 -23.23 -50.58 33.95
C LEU A 242 -21.92 -51.29 34.34
N PRO A 243 -21.59 -51.41 35.65
CA PRO A 243 -20.42 -52.15 36.10
C PRO A 243 -20.43 -53.61 35.58
N PRO A 244 -19.28 -54.21 35.27
CA PRO A 244 -19.21 -55.58 34.73
C PRO A 244 -19.73 -56.65 35.70
N ALA A 245 -19.90 -56.32 36.98
CA ALA A 245 -20.50 -57.17 38.00
C ALA A 245 -22.05 -57.17 37.97
N ASN A 246 -22.69 -56.31 37.17
CA ASN A 246 -24.13 -56.36 36.96
C ASN A 246 -24.48 -57.57 36.08
N ILE A 247 -24.71 -58.70 36.75
CA ILE A 247 -25.33 -59.88 36.14
C ILE A 247 -26.80 -59.51 35.91
N ARG A 248 -27.14 -59.15 34.67
CA ARG A 248 -28.54 -59.02 34.24
C ARG A 248 -29.22 -60.34 34.59
N VAL A 249 -30.11 -60.32 35.59
CA VAL A 249 -30.91 -61.49 35.95
C VAL A 249 -31.80 -61.77 34.75
N GLN A 250 -31.46 -62.78 33.96
CA GLN A 250 -32.40 -63.30 32.98
C GLN A 250 -33.54 -63.89 33.78
N LEU A 251 -34.67 -63.16 33.83
CA LEU A 251 -35.91 -63.80 34.23
C LEU A 251 -36.12 -64.95 33.24
N PRO A 252 -36.42 -66.17 33.72
CA PRO A 252 -36.83 -67.24 32.85
C PRO A 252 -37.97 -66.69 32.00
N VAL A 253 -37.70 -66.45 30.71
CA VAL A 253 -38.76 -66.32 29.73
C VAL A 253 -39.50 -67.63 29.92
N ALA A 254 -40.73 -67.57 30.42
CA ALA A 254 -41.59 -68.73 30.43
C ALA A 254 -41.64 -69.16 28.95
N GLN A 255 -40.82 -70.14 28.59
CA GLN A 255 -40.95 -70.83 27.34
C GLN A 255 -42.39 -71.29 27.36
N LYS A 256 -43.22 -70.66 26.52
CA LYS A 256 -44.48 -71.28 26.15
C LYS A 256 -44.04 -72.65 25.64
N GLN A 257 -44.31 -73.68 26.42
CA GLN A 257 -44.17 -75.05 25.95
C GLN A 257 -45.07 -75.12 24.72
N ASP A 258 -44.48 -75.08 23.54
CA ASP A 258 -45.14 -75.53 22.34
C ASP A 258 -45.41 -77.02 22.56
N ILE A 259 -46.69 -77.34 22.78
CA ILE A 259 -47.20 -78.67 23.17
C ILE A 259 -47.13 -79.66 21.97
N TYR A 260 -46.30 -79.37 20.98
CA TYR A 260 -46.11 -80.18 19.79
C TYR A 260 -44.61 -80.27 19.56
N TYR A 261 -43.95 -81.20 20.26
CA TYR A 261 -42.94 -82.12 19.73
C TYR A 261 -42.50 -82.98 20.92
N ALA A 262 -43.00 -84.20 20.92
CA ALA A 262 -42.69 -85.21 21.90
C ALA A 262 -41.33 -85.87 21.58
N GLU A 263 -40.82 -86.50 22.63
CA GLU A 263 -39.92 -87.66 22.66
C GLU A 263 -38.41 -87.42 22.84
N ASP A 264 -38.00 -88.02 23.95
CA ASP A 264 -36.72 -88.66 24.28
C ASP A 264 -35.60 -87.87 24.97
N GLU A 265 -35.38 -88.34 26.20
CA GLU A 265 -34.07 -88.61 26.80
C GLU A 265 -33.28 -87.41 27.32
N SER A 266 -33.36 -87.18 28.64
CA SER A 266 -32.17 -86.87 29.45
C SER A 266 -32.48 -86.78 30.95
N GLY A 267 -31.91 -87.74 31.70
CA GLY A 267 -31.21 -87.44 32.95
C GLY A 267 -32.04 -87.24 34.21
N GLU A 268 -32.22 -88.34 34.95
CA GLU A 268 -32.30 -88.30 36.41
C GLU A 268 -31.06 -87.59 36.99
N ASP A 269 -31.18 -86.33 37.38
CA ASP A 269 -30.38 -85.71 38.46
C ASP A 269 -30.90 -84.29 38.78
N GLU A 270 -32.05 -84.20 39.45
CA GLU A 270 -32.36 -83.03 40.29
C GLU A 270 -32.21 -83.43 41.75
N ALA A 271 -30.94 -83.53 42.16
CA ALA A 271 -30.54 -83.56 43.55
C ALA A 271 -30.98 -82.26 44.25
N ASP A 272 -31.79 -82.44 45.30
CA ASP A 272 -31.85 -81.60 46.51
C ASP A 272 -32.00 -80.07 46.38
N VAL A 273 -32.86 -79.57 45.49
CA VAL A 273 -33.38 -78.20 45.63
C VAL A 273 -34.69 -78.22 46.41
N VAL A 274 -34.61 -77.94 47.71
CA VAL A 274 -35.79 -77.84 48.58
C VAL A 274 -36.69 -76.69 48.11
N THR A 275 -37.77 -77.03 47.42
CA THR A 275 -38.73 -76.04 46.93
C THR A 275 -39.41 -75.31 48.10
N ARG A 276 -39.75 -74.04 47.90
CA ARG A 276 -40.49 -73.21 48.88
C ARG A 276 -41.75 -73.90 49.40
N ALA A 277 -42.40 -74.72 48.57
CA ALA A 277 -43.56 -75.50 48.97
C ALA A 277 -43.22 -76.64 49.94
N ALA A 278 -42.10 -77.34 49.74
CA ALA A 278 -41.61 -78.38 50.64
C ALA A 278 -41.25 -77.79 52.02
N LEU A 279 -40.53 -76.65 52.05
CA LEU A 279 -40.21 -75.91 53.28
C LEU A 279 -41.48 -75.46 54.03
N LYS A 280 -42.48 -74.95 53.31
CA LYS A 280 -43.78 -74.60 53.91
C LYS A 280 -44.49 -75.82 54.50
N ARG A 281 -44.57 -76.93 53.76
CA ARG A 281 -45.20 -78.17 54.27
C ARG A 281 -44.50 -78.70 55.52
N GLN A 282 -43.17 -78.72 55.52
CA GLN A 282 -42.39 -79.16 56.68
C GLN A 282 -42.62 -78.24 57.89
N SER A 283 -42.63 -76.92 57.70
CA SER A 283 -42.93 -75.97 58.78
C SER A 283 -44.35 -76.15 59.36
N GLN A 284 -45.33 -76.41 58.50
CA GLN A 284 -46.73 -76.63 58.90
C GLN A 284 -46.86 -77.93 59.71
N GLN A 285 -46.21 -79.02 59.29
CA GLN A 285 -46.18 -80.28 60.02
C GLN A 285 -45.55 -80.14 61.41
N ILE A 286 -44.49 -79.34 61.56
CA ILE A 286 -43.87 -79.08 62.87
C ILE A 286 -44.84 -78.31 63.79
N ILE A 287 -45.57 -77.33 63.24
CA ILE A 287 -46.59 -76.57 64.00
C ILE A 287 -47.75 -77.47 64.42
N GLU A 288 -48.26 -78.29 63.51
CA GLU A 288 -49.36 -79.23 63.78
C GLU A 288 -48.97 -80.31 64.81
N ALA A 289 -47.73 -80.81 64.74
CA ALA A 289 -47.21 -81.77 65.71
C ALA A 289 -47.08 -81.17 67.12
N LYS A 290 -46.72 -79.89 67.23
CA LYS A 290 -46.57 -79.19 68.52
C LYS A 290 -47.89 -78.68 69.11
N THR A 291 -48.91 -78.43 68.29
CA THR A 291 -50.22 -77.92 68.75
C THR A 291 -51.17 -79.02 69.22
N LYS A 292 -50.90 -80.31 68.93
CA LYS A 292 -51.78 -81.45 69.28
C LYS A 292 -51.64 -82.02 70.70
N ARG A 293 -51.13 -81.26 71.67
CA ARG A 293 -51.17 -81.63 73.09
C ARG A 293 -51.80 -80.54 73.94
N ARG A 294 -53.10 -80.70 74.21
CA ARG A 294 -53.77 -80.54 75.52
C ARG A 294 -55.24 -80.20 75.29
N ASN A 295 -56.11 -81.20 75.44
CA ASN A 295 -57.39 -81.04 76.15
C ASN A 295 -57.90 -82.42 76.58
N ARG A 296 -57.80 -82.64 77.89
CA ARG A 296 -58.30 -83.80 78.63
C ARG A 296 -59.82 -83.60 78.80
N PRO A 297 -60.70 -84.54 78.45
CA PRO A 297 -62.13 -84.36 78.67
C PRO A 297 -62.47 -84.51 80.16
N LYS A 298 -63.12 -83.48 80.74
CA LYS A 298 -63.77 -83.56 82.06
C LYS A 298 -65.19 -84.12 81.88
N LYS A 299 -65.49 -85.23 82.56
CA LYS A 299 -66.85 -85.75 82.79
C LYS A 299 -67.57 -84.94 83.88
N LYS A 300 -68.87 -84.70 83.67
CA LYS A 300 -70.00 -84.65 84.64
C LYS A 300 -71.26 -84.32 83.82
N GLU A 301 -72.15 -85.27 83.56
CA GLU A 301 -73.33 -85.70 84.36
C GLU A 301 -74.42 -84.63 84.59
N GLY A 302 -75.66 -85.01 84.21
CA GLY A 302 -76.97 -84.35 84.50
C GLY A 302 -77.92 -84.44 83.29
N LYS A 303 -78.79 -85.48 83.19
CA LYS A 303 -80.27 -85.49 83.47
C LYS A 303 -81.05 -84.48 82.59
N LEU A 304 -82.10 -84.81 81.83
CA LEU A 304 -83.14 -85.86 81.84
C LEU A 304 -83.44 -86.32 80.40
#